data_AF-A0A925XP66-F1
#
_entry.id   AF-A0A925XP66-F1
#
_cell.length_a   1.000
_cell.length_b   1.000
_cell.length_c   1.000
_cell.angle_alpha   90.00
_cell.angle_beta   90.00
_cell.angle_gamma   90.00
#
_symmetry.space_group_name_H-M   'P 1'
#
loop_
_entity.id
_entity.type
_entity.pdbx_description
1 polymer ?
#
loop_
_entity_poly.entity_id
_entity_poly.type
_entity_poly.pdbx_seq_one_letter_code
_entity_poly.pdbx_strand_id
1 'polypeptide(L)'
;MDALAALIAITMNAGTPLLLAATGIVINERSGVVNLGTEGMMLVAAVVAFAATLATGQYWIGLAAGAIAGLLMAALFAAFAISLMANQFATGLALALLGAGVA
;
A
#
# COMPACT_ATOMS: atom_id res chain seq x y z
N MET A 1 3.87 -18.41 -27.54
CA MET A 1 4.14 -19.02 -26.23
C MET A 1 4.77 -18.03 -25.25
N ASP A 2 5.49 -17.02 -25.75
CA ASP A 2 6.19 -16.03 -24.92
C ASP A 2 5.26 -15.12 -24.10
N ALA A 3 4.10 -14.74 -24.64
CA ALA A 3 3.13 -13.91 -23.91
C ALA A 3 2.58 -14.63 -22.67
N LEU A 4 2.39 -15.95 -22.74
CA LEU A 4 1.88 -16.75 -21.63
C LEU A 4 2.95 -16.89 -20.52
N ALA A 5 4.20 -17.12 -20.92
CA ALA A 5 5.33 -17.14 -19.99
C ALA A 5 5.53 -15.77 -19.29
N ALA A 6 5.43 -14.66 -20.04
CA ALA A 6 5.53 -13.31 -19.48
C ALA A 6 4.37 -13.00 -18.51
N LEU A 7 3.14 -13.37 -18.85
CA LEU A 7 1.98 -13.19 -17.98
C LEU A 7 2.15 -13.93 -16.64
N ILE A 8 2.61 -15.18 -16.68
CA ILE A 8 2.86 -15.98 -15.47
C ILE A 8 3.95 -15.31 -14.62
N ALA A 9 5.05 -14.87 -15.23
CA ALA A 9 6.14 -14.23 -14.51
C ALA A 9 5.69 -12.94 -13.79
N ILE A 10 4.93 -12.07 -14.47
CA ILE A 10 4.40 -10.84 -13.88
C ILE A 10 3.41 -11.15 -12.76
N THR A 11 2.51 -12.12 -12.97
CA THR A 11 1.52 -12.54 -11.96
C THR A 11 2.18 -13.04 -10.68
N MET A 12 3.23 -13.85 -10.79
CA MET A 12 3.97 -14.36 -9.64
C MET A 12 4.72 -13.24 -8.90
N ASN A 13 5.33 -12.31 -9.64
CA ASN A 13 6.14 -11.23 -9.08
C ASN A 13 5.26 -10.19 -8.36
N ALA A 14 4.18 -9.75 -8.99
CA ALA A 14 3.22 -8.81 -8.39
C ALA A 14 2.31 -9.48 -7.34
N GLY A 15 1.96 -10.76 -7.52
CA GLY A 15 1.04 -11.47 -6.64
C GLY A 15 1.56 -11.67 -5.22
N THR A 16 2.87 -11.91 -5.06
CA THR A 16 3.47 -12.12 -3.74
C THR A 16 3.27 -10.93 -2.78
N PRO A 17 3.67 -9.68 -3.12
CA PRO A 17 3.42 -8.53 -2.26
C PRO A 17 1.92 -8.22 -2.10
N LEU A 18 1.11 -8.44 -3.13
CA LEU A 18 -0.35 -8.26 -3.06
C LEU A 18 -1.00 -9.26 -2.08
N LEU A 19 -0.53 -10.51 -2.03
CA LEU A 19 -1.02 -11.50 -1.05
C LEU A 19 -0.69 -11.08 0.39
N LEU A 20 0.51 -10.55 0.63
CA LEU A 20 0.86 -10.00 1.94
C LEU A 20 -0.07 -8.84 2.31
N ALA A 21 -0.33 -7.92 1.39
CA ALA A 21 -1.29 -6.84 1.62
C ALA A 21 -2.71 -7.36 1.89
N ALA A 22 -3.15 -8.37 1.13
CA ALA A 22 -4.47 -9.00 1.29
C ALA A 22 -4.65 -9.61 2.69
N THR A 23 -3.61 -10.21 3.28
CA THR A 23 -3.70 -10.70 4.67
C THR A 23 -4.00 -9.58 5.66
N GLY A 24 -3.41 -8.39 5.47
CA GLY A 24 -3.72 -7.20 6.25
C GLY A 24 -5.15 -6.69 6.05
N ILE A 25 -5.64 -6.72 4.81
CA ILE A 25 -7.03 -6.36 4.50
C ILE A 25 -8.02 -7.30 5.20
N VAL A 26 -7.76 -8.61 5.20
CA VAL A 26 -8.58 -9.59 5.91
C VAL A 26 -8.65 -9.28 7.41
N ILE A 27 -7.53 -8.86 8.02
CA ILE A 27 -7.53 -8.44 9.43
C ILE A 27 -8.44 -7.22 9.64
N ASN A 28 -8.35 -6.21 8.76
CA ASN A 28 -9.22 -5.03 8.81
C ASN A 28 -10.70 -5.43 8.71
N GLU A 29 -11.07 -6.25 7.72
CA GLU A 29 -12.46 -6.69 7.52
C GLU A 29 -12.99 -7.48 8.71
N ARG A 30 -12.15 -8.32 9.33
CA ARG A 30 -12.52 -9.08 10.53
C ARG A 30 -12.75 -8.20 11.75
N SER A 31 -12.14 -7.02 11.79
CA SER A 31 -12.40 -5.98 12.80
C SER A 31 -13.58 -5.06 12.45
N GLY A 32 -14.26 -5.29 11.32
CA GLY A 32 -15.38 -4.45 10.86
C GLY A 32 -14.95 -3.17 10.15
N VAL A 33 -13.69 -3.07 9.72
CA VAL A 33 -13.15 -1.90 9.01
C VAL A 33 -12.83 -2.28 7.58
N VAL A 34 -13.48 -1.66 6.61
CA VAL A 34 -13.25 -1.90 5.18
C VAL A 34 -12.25 -0.87 4.65
N ASN A 35 -11.05 -1.32 4.27
CA ASN A 35 -9.98 -0.46 3.78
C ASN A 35 -9.65 -0.73 2.30
N LEU A 36 -10.33 0.00 1.40
CA LEU A 36 -10.03 -0.01 -0.04
C LEU A 36 -8.81 0.85 -0.42
N GLY A 37 -8.24 1.62 0.51
CA GLY A 37 -7.11 2.51 0.24
C GLY A 37 -5.75 1.83 0.23
N THR A 38 -5.69 0.54 0.58
CA THR A 38 -4.44 -0.20 0.78
C THR A 38 -3.52 -0.16 -0.44
N GLU A 39 -4.06 -0.22 -1.66
CA GLU A 39 -3.26 -0.12 -2.89
C GLU A 39 -2.56 1.25 -3.00
N GLY A 40 -3.26 2.34 -2.68
CA GLY A 40 -2.64 3.66 -2.61
C GLY A 40 -1.58 3.78 -1.52
N MET A 41 -1.81 3.16 -0.35
CA MET A 41 -0.80 3.12 0.72
C MET A 41 0.47 2.41 0.27
N MET A 42 0.34 1.30 -0.48
CA MET A 42 1.47 0.57 -1.06
C MET A 42 2.24 1.43 -2.08
N LEU A 43 1.53 2.17 -2.94
CA LEU A 43 2.15 3.06 -3.92
C LEU A 43 2.97 4.18 -3.25
N VAL A 44 2.40 4.85 -2.25
CA VAL A 44 3.14 5.88 -1.48
C VAL A 44 4.37 5.28 -0.78
N ALA A 45 4.22 4.12 -0.14
CA ALA A 45 5.33 3.44 0.51
C ALA A 45 6.45 3.06 -0.48
N ALA A 46 6.09 2.62 -1.69
CA ALA A 46 7.04 2.28 -2.75
C ALA A 46 7.84 3.51 -3.22
N VAL A 47 7.16 4.64 -3.47
CA VAL A 47 7.82 5.89 -3.89
C VAL A 47 8.79 6.39 -2.81
N VAL A 48 8.37 6.38 -1.55
CA VAL A 48 9.23 6.82 -0.43
C VAL A 48 10.43 5.88 -0.25
N ALA A 49 10.22 4.56 -0.33
CA ALA A 49 11.30 3.59 -0.24
C ALA A 49 12.33 3.76 -1.36
N PHE A 50 11.85 3.99 -2.59
CA PHE A 50 12.70 4.26 -3.75
C PHE A 50 13.49 5.55 -3.57
N ALA A 51 12.84 6.65 -3.21
CA ALA A 51 13.48 7.94 -3.01
C ALA A 51 14.56 7.89 -1.91
N ALA A 52 14.28 7.23 -0.79
CA ALA A 52 15.24 7.05 0.30
C ALA A 52 16.43 6.16 -0.10
N THR A 53 16.18 5.08 -0.83
CA THR A 53 17.26 4.22 -1.37
C THR A 53 18.13 5.00 -2.35
N LEU A 54 17.52 5.80 -3.23
CA LEU A 54 18.22 6.61 -4.22
C LEU A 54 19.09 7.68 -3.57
N ALA A 55 18.59 8.34 -2.52
CA ALA A 55 19.31 9.39 -1.81
C ALA A 55 20.46 8.88 -0.94
N THR A 56 20.32 7.69 -0.36
CA THR A 56 21.29 7.15 0.63
C THR A 56 22.19 6.05 0.09
N GLY A 57 21.81 5.40 -1.00
CA GLY A 57 22.46 4.20 -1.52
C GLY A 57 22.25 2.94 -0.65
N GLN A 58 21.47 3.01 0.43
CA GLN A 58 21.29 1.94 1.41
C GLN A 58 19.88 1.35 1.35
N TYR A 59 19.79 0.07 0.95
CA TYR A 59 18.50 -0.64 0.82
C TYR A 59 17.72 -0.74 2.14
N TRP A 60 18.42 -0.90 3.26
CA TRP A 60 17.79 -0.99 4.58
C TRP A 60 17.11 0.31 5.01
N ILE A 61 17.69 1.45 4.65
CA ILE A 61 17.09 2.76 4.93
C ILE A 61 15.84 2.95 4.06
N GLY A 62 15.91 2.54 2.79
CA GLY A 62 14.74 2.51 1.90
C GLY A 62 13.59 1.67 2.45
N LEU A 63 13.89 0.43 2.89
CA LEU A 63 12.91 -0.45 3.50
C LEU A 63 12.25 0.19 4.74
N ALA A 64 13.06 0.74 5.65
CA ALA A 64 12.55 1.39 6.85
C ALA A 64 11.69 2.62 6.53
N ALA A 65 12.13 3.45 5.58
CA ALA A 65 11.38 4.63 5.14
C ALA A 65 10.04 4.26 4.51
N GLY A 66 10.00 3.24 3.65
CA GLY A 66 8.76 2.71 3.07
C GLY A 66 7.80 2.16 4.12
N ALA A 67 8.31 1.39 5.09
CA ALA A 67 7.50 0.86 6.19
C ALA A 67 6.88 1.98 7.03
N ILE A 68 7.66 3.03 7.34
CA ILE A 68 7.16 4.21 8.07
C ILE A 68 6.11 4.95 7.24
N ALA A 69 6.33 5.15 5.94
CA ALA A 69 5.36 5.81 5.07
C ALA A 69 4.03 5.04 5.00
N GLY A 70 4.08 3.72 4.84
CA GLY A 70 2.89 2.86 4.87
C GLY A 70 2.15 2.94 6.21
N LEU A 71 2.88 2.93 7.33
CA LEU A 71 2.30 3.11 8.66
C LEU A 71 1.61 4.47 8.80
N LEU A 72 2.23 5.55 8.35
CA LEU A 72 1.64 6.89 8.40
C LEU A 72 0.37 6.99 7.55
N MET A 73 0.35 6.36 6.37
CA MET A 73 -0.84 6.30 5.51
C MET A 73 -1.98 5.49 6.15
N ALA A 74 -1.65 4.37 6.80
CA ALA A 74 -2.63 3.58 7.56
C ALA A 74 -3.16 4.34 8.79
N ALA A 75 -2.30 5.09 9.48
CA ALA A 75 -2.68 5.95 10.60
C ALA A 75 -3.59 7.10 10.13
N LEU A 76 -3.32 7.68 8.95
CA LEU A 76 -4.16 8.70 8.34
C LEU A 76 -5.55 8.14 8.02
N PHE A 77 -5.63 6.95 7.42
CA PHE A 77 -6.90 6.25 7.22
C PHE A 77 -7.65 6.05 8.54
N ALA A 78 -6.98 5.52 9.57
CA ALA A 78 -7.57 5.27 10.88
C ALA A 78 -8.07 6.56 11.55
N ALA A 79 -7.35 7.68 11.41
CA ALA A 79 -7.77 8.97 11.92
C ALA A 79 -9.13 9.39 11.32
N PHE A 80 -9.30 9.27 10.01
CA PHE A 80 -10.57 9.62 9.35
C PHE A 80 -11.67 8.56 9.57
N ALA A 81 -11.37 7.31 9.26
CA ALA A 81 -12.35 6.22 9.24
C ALA A 81 -12.79 5.76 10.64
N ILE A 82 -11.89 5.83 11.63
CA ILE A 82 -12.13 5.32 13.00
C ILE A 82 -12.28 6.47 14.00
N SER A 83 -11.40 7.48 13.98
CA SER A 83 -11.50 8.54 15.01
C SER A 83 -12.57 9.57 14.67
N LEU A 84 -12.65 9.98 13.40
CA LEU A 84 -13.60 10.98 12.91
C LEU A 84 -14.90 10.38 12.35
N MET A 85 -15.04 9.05 12.35
CA MET A 85 -16.23 8.33 11.85
C MET A 85 -16.61 8.72 10.41
N ALA A 86 -15.61 9.03 9.58
CA ALA A 86 -15.82 9.28 8.16
C ALA A 86 -16.21 8.00 7.42
N ASN A 87 -16.81 8.15 6.23
CA ASN A 87 -17.17 7.00 5.40
C ASN A 87 -15.90 6.26 4.93
N GLN A 88 -15.74 5.02 5.40
CA GLN A 88 -14.55 4.20 5.15
C GLN A 88 -14.30 3.91 3.66
N PHE A 89 -15.37 3.76 2.86
CA PHE A 89 -15.25 3.58 1.41
C PHE A 89 -14.70 4.84 0.75
N ALA A 90 -15.25 6.01 1.10
CA ALA A 90 -14.80 7.28 0.55
C ALA A 90 -13.37 7.61 0.98
N THR A 91 -13.03 7.42 2.26
CA THR A 91 -11.67 7.62 2.78
C THR A 91 -10.67 6.66 2.13
N GLY A 92 -11.05 5.38 1.98
CA GLY A 92 -10.22 4.38 1.31
C GLY A 92 -9.97 4.74 -0.16
N LEU A 93 -11.01 5.04 -0.92
CA LEU A 93 -10.90 5.47 -2.32
C LEU A 93 -10.06 6.74 -2.48
N ALA A 94 -10.23 7.72 -1.59
CA ALA A 94 -9.43 8.94 -1.60
C ALA A 94 -7.93 8.65 -1.40
N LEU A 95 -7.57 7.73 -0.50
CA LEU A 95 -6.18 7.31 -0.30
C LEU A 95 -5.64 6.50 -1.48
N ALA A 96 -6.47 5.68 -2.12
CA ALA A 96 -6.11 4.97 -3.36
C ALA A 96 -5.74 5.99 -4.46
N LEU A 97 -6.58 7.01 -4.67
CA LEU A 97 -6.35 8.07 -5.65
C LEU A 97 -5.13 8.93 -5.29
N LEU A 98 -4.95 9.25 -4.00
CA LEU A 98 -3.76 9.97 -3.54
C LEU A 98 -2.48 9.18 -3.87
N GLY A 99 -2.44 7.89 -3.54
CA GLY A 99 -1.28 7.06 -3.82
C GLY A 99 -1.00 6.91 -5.32
N ALA A 100 -2.04 6.75 -6.14
CA ALA A 100 -1.91 6.73 -7.59
C ALA A 100 -1.45 8.07 -8.18
N GLY A 101 -1.77 9.20 -7.54
CA GLY A 101 -1.28 10.52 -7.97
C GLY A 101 0.16 10.83 -7.53
N VAL A 102 0.66 10.12 -6.51
CA VAL A 102 2.03 10.27 -6.00
C VAL A 102 3.04 9.40 -6.77
N ALA A 103 2.60 8.21 -7.20
CA ALA A 103 3.42 7.24 -7.95
C ALA A 103 3.49 7.54 -9.44
#